data_AF-A0A127EUZ2-F1
#
_entry.id   AF-A0A127EUZ2-F1
#
_cell.length_a   1.000
_cell.length_b   1.000
_cell.length_c   1.000
_cell.angle_alpha   90.00
_cell.angle_beta   90.00
_cell.angle_gamma   90.00
#
_symmetry.space_group_name_H-M   'P 1'
#
loop_
_entity.id
_entity.type
_entity.pdbx_description
1 polymer ?
#
loop_
_entity_poly.entity_id
_entity_poly.type
_entity_poly.pdbx_seq_one_letter_code
_entity_poly.pdbx_strand_id
1 'polypeptide(L)'
;MDLKQHLIRQMAFSHATFGPGERTDGVINHIKKELIEVHDAHGDAAEWVDVVILALDGLTRRLAFCNGERNDPQSVAEIACNMIIGKQTRNEGRQWPDWRTADPTKAIEHVRSKINPMVKTFER
;
A
#
# COMPACT_ATOMS: atom_id res chain seq x y z
N MET A 1 -10.03 -13.58 10.01
CA MET A 1 -10.29 -13.47 8.55
C MET A 1 -9.12 -14.06 7.80
N ASP A 2 -9.36 -14.80 6.72
CA ASP A 2 -8.31 -15.13 5.75
C ASP A 2 -8.19 -13.98 4.74
N LEU A 3 -7.06 -13.27 4.75
CA LEU A 3 -6.84 -12.11 3.89
C LEU A 3 -6.83 -12.50 2.40
N LYS A 4 -6.28 -13.66 2.04
CA LYS A 4 -6.25 -14.11 0.65
C LYS A 4 -7.67 -14.30 0.12
N GLN A 5 -8.52 -14.98 0.90
CA GLN A 5 -9.92 -15.17 0.54
C GLN A 5 -10.71 -13.87 0.51
N HIS A 6 -10.42 -12.95 1.45
CA HIS A 6 -11.02 -11.63 1.45
C HIS A 6 -10.69 -10.84 0.17
N LEU A 7 -9.43 -10.84 -0.26
CA LEU A 7 -8.99 -10.16 -1.48
C LEU A 7 -9.64 -10.73 -2.74
N ILE A 8 -9.82 -12.05 -2.82
CA ILE A 8 -10.52 -12.69 -3.95
C ILE A 8 -11.96 -12.21 -4.03
N ARG A 9 -12.67 -12.22 -2.89
CA ARG A 9 -14.05 -11.72 -2.80
C ARG A 9 -14.14 -10.22 -3.14
N GLN A 10 -13.19 -9.43 -2.64
CA GLN A 10 -13.12 -7.99 -2.90
C GLN A 10 -12.90 -7.70 -4.40
N MET A 11 -11.94 -8.37 -5.04
CA MET A 11 -11.69 -8.21 -6.47
C MET A 11 -12.91 -8.58 -7.31
N ALA A 12 -13.66 -9.63 -6.94
CA ALA A 12 -14.90 -10.01 -7.63
C ALA A 12 -15.96 -8.91 -7.51
N PHE A 13 -16.20 -8.39 -6.29
CA PHE A 13 -17.12 -7.28 -6.06
C PHE A 13 -16.69 -6.01 -6.81
N SER A 14 -15.41 -5.65 -6.73
CA SER A 14 -14.85 -4.45 -7.35
C SER A 14 -14.95 -4.50 -8.89
N HIS A 15 -14.69 -5.67 -9.49
CA HIS A 15 -14.88 -5.88 -10.92
C HIS A 15 -16.35 -5.77 -11.33
N ALA A 16 -17.27 -6.37 -10.56
CA ALA A 16 -18.70 -6.34 -10.86
C ALA A 16 -19.32 -4.94 -10.71
N THR A 17 -18.86 -4.17 -9.72
CA THR A 17 -19.44 -2.87 -9.35
C THR A 17 -18.80 -1.72 -10.11
N PHE A 18 -17.47 -1.76 -10.25
CA PHE A 18 -16.68 -0.67 -10.81
C PHE A 18 -15.96 -1.08 -12.10
N GLY A 19 -16.25 -2.23 -12.69
CA GLY A 19 -15.65 -2.65 -13.95
C GLY A 19 -14.14 -2.98 -13.91
N PRO A 20 -13.59 -3.42 -15.06
CA PRO A 20 -12.20 -3.87 -15.19
C PRO A 20 -11.17 -2.73 -15.20
N GLY A 21 -9.89 -3.10 -15.23
CA GLY A 21 -8.76 -2.21 -15.43
C GLY A 21 -8.10 -1.70 -14.14
N GLU A 22 -6.97 -1.01 -14.32
CA GLU A 22 -6.16 -0.51 -13.20
C GLU A 22 -6.89 0.56 -12.38
N ARG A 23 -7.68 1.43 -13.02
CA ARG A 23 -8.45 2.52 -12.38
C ARG A 23 -7.65 3.35 -11.36
N THR A 24 -6.33 3.45 -11.54
CA THR A 24 -5.38 4.03 -10.58
C THR A 24 -5.78 5.43 -10.11
N ASP A 25 -6.08 6.34 -11.05
CA ASP A 25 -6.45 7.72 -10.70
C ASP A 25 -7.78 7.79 -9.95
N GLY A 26 -8.73 6.91 -10.29
CA GLY A 26 -10.01 6.81 -9.59
C GLY A 26 -9.85 6.32 -8.15
N VAL A 27 -9.02 5.28 -7.94
CA VAL A 27 -8.71 4.77 -6.59
C VAL A 27 -7.98 5.83 -5.77
N ILE A 28 -6.98 6.51 -6.34
CA ILE A 28 -6.25 7.60 -5.67
C ILE A 28 -7.20 8.74 -5.31
N ASN A 29 -8.08 9.15 -6.23
CA ASN A 29 -9.05 10.19 -5.96
C ASN A 29 -9.99 9.81 -4.80
N HIS A 30 -10.45 8.56 -4.75
CA HIS A 30 -11.29 8.07 -3.68
C HIS A 30 -10.55 8.05 -2.34
N ILE A 31 -9.32 7.50 -2.28
CA ILE A 31 -8.50 7.51 -1.05
C ILE A 31 -8.31 8.93 -0.51
N LYS A 32 -8.12 9.92 -1.39
CA LYS A 32 -8.03 11.33 -0.96
C LYS A 32 -9.31 11.84 -0.30
N LYS A 33 -10.48 11.43 -0.79
CA LYS A 33 -11.77 11.76 -0.19
C LYS A 33 -11.91 11.10 1.18
N GLU A 34 -11.64 9.80 1.29
CA GLU A 34 -11.79 9.09 2.57
C GLU A 34 -10.80 9.60 3.62
N LEU A 35 -9.61 10.08 3.24
CA LEU A 35 -8.69 10.73 4.20
C LEU A 35 -9.22 12.06 4.76
N ILE A 36 -10.05 12.78 4.00
CA ILE A 36 -10.76 13.96 4.51
C ILE A 36 -11.82 13.51 5.52
N GLU A 37 -12.56 12.44 5.21
CA GLU A 37 -13.59 11.89 6.10
C GLU A 37 -12.98 11.35 7.41
N VAL A 38 -11.82 10.66 7.35
CA VAL A 38 -11.03 10.31 8.55
C VAL A 38 -10.72 11.54 9.41
N HIS A 39 -10.28 12.64 8.79
CA HIS A 39 -9.95 13.86 9.53
C HIS A 39 -11.20 14.48 10.18
N ASP A 40 -12.28 14.61 9.41
CA ASP A 40 -13.51 15.26 9.84
C ASP A 40 -14.27 14.42 10.89
N ALA A 41 -14.15 13.10 10.83
CA ALA A 41 -14.66 12.16 11.82
C ALA A 41 -13.72 11.98 13.04
N HIS A 42 -12.68 12.82 13.17
CA HIS A 42 -11.72 12.74 14.27
C HIS A 42 -11.02 11.37 14.42
N GLY A 43 -10.79 10.68 13.30
CA GLY A 43 -10.08 9.42 13.26
C GLY A 43 -10.93 8.19 13.54
N ASP A 44 -12.24 8.24 13.28
CA ASP A 44 -13.13 7.09 13.41
C ASP A 44 -12.59 5.85 12.65
N ALA A 45 -12.69 4.69 13.29
CA ALA A 45 -12.19 3.44 12.75
C ALA A 45 -12.91 3.01 11.47
N ALA A 46 -14.18 3.38 11.29
CA ALA A 46 -14.95 3.08 10.08
C ALA A 46 -14.32 3.74 8.84
N GLU A 47 -13.97 5.02 8.95
CA GLU A 47 -13.33 5.77 7.85
C GLU A 47 -11.94 5.20 7.50
N TRP A 48 -11.20 4.72 8.52
CA TRP A 48 -9.95 3.99 8.28
C TRP A 48 -10.16 2.66 7.54
N VAL A 49 -11.27 1.96 7.80
CA VAL A 49 -11.61 0.72 7.06
C VAL A 49 -11.86 1.03 5.59
N ASP A 50 -12.48 2.15 5.25
CA ASP A 50 -12.67 2.55 3.85
C ASP A 50 -11.33 2.81 3.14
N VAL A 51 -10.38 3.48 3.80
CA VAL A 51 -9.01 3.63 3.30
C VAL A 51 -8.33 2.26 3.09
N VAL A 52 -8.48 1.32 4.02
CA VAL A 52 -7.91 -0.03 3.90
C VAL A 52 -8.50 -0.76 2.69
N ILE A 53 -9.82 -0.72 2.52
CA ILE A 53 -10.50 -1.37 1.39
C ILE A 53 -9.99 -0.78 0.07
N LEU A 54 -9.92 0.54 -0.06
CA LEU A 54 -9.47 1.18 -1.30
C LEU A 54 -7.98 0.94 -1.58
N ALA A 55 -7.12 0.91 -0.55
CA ALA A 55 -5.71 0.60 -0.72
C ALA A 55 -5.50 -0.85 -1.22
N LEU A 56 -6.27 -1.81 -0.69
CA LEU A 56 -6.25 -3.20 -1.15
C LEU A 56 -6.80 -3.34 -2.59
N ASP A 57 -7.85 -2.57 -2.94
CA ASP A 57 -8.37 -2.53 -4.31
C ASP A 57 -7.32 -1.99 -5.28
N GLY A 58 -6.65 -0.88 -4.95
CA GLY A 58 -5.57 -0.32 -5.77
C GLY A 58 -4.41 -1.29 -5.97
N LEU A 59 -3.96 -1.95 -4.90
CA LEU A 59 -2.90 -2.98 -4.98
C LEU A 59 -3.30 -4.14 -5.89
N THR A 60 -4.49 -4.70 -5.66
CA THR A 60 -4.95 -5.87 -6.43
C THR A 60 -5.27 -5.53 -7.88
N ARG A 61 -5.80 -4.34 -8.19
CA ARG A 61 -5.97 -3.87 -9.58
C ARG A 61 -4.64 -3.74 -10.32
N ARG A 62 -3.63 -3.13 -9.69
CA ARG A 62 -2.31 -3.00 -10.31
C ARG A 62 -1.69 -4.37 -10.60
N LEU A 63 -1.81 -5.33 -9.68
CA LEU A 63 -1.31 -6.70 -9.87
C LEU A 63 -2.14 -7.48 -10.89
N ALA A 64 -3.46 -7.29 -10.92
CA ALA A 64 -4.34 -7.98 -11.84
C ALA A 64 -4.13 -7.55 -13.28
N PHE A 65 -3.79 -6.29 -13.55
CA PHE A 65 -3.75 -5.72 -14.91
C PHE A 65 -2.36 -5.23 -15.36
N CYS A 66 -1.28 -5.54 -14.62
CA CYS A 66 0.07 -5.05 -14.92
C CYS A 66 0.59 -5.37 -16.33
N ASN A 67 0.06 -6.41 -16.98
CA ASN A 67 0.45 -6.86 -18.31
C ASN A 67 -0.63 -6.58 -19.39
N GLY A 68 -1.62 -5.74 -19.09
CA GLY A 68 -2.72 -5.39 -20.00
C GLY A 68 -3.91 -6.37 -20.00
N GLU A 69 -3.70 -7.62 -19.58
CA GLU A 69 -4.76 -8.62 -19.37
C GLU A 69 -4.99 -8.88 -17.87
N ARG A 70 -6.18 -9.42 -17.53
CA ARG A 70 -6.53 -9.73 -16.15
C ARG A 70 -5.92 -11.07 -15.72
N ASN A 71 -4.99 -11.04 -14.78
CA ASN A 71 -4.43 -12.21 -14.13
C ASN A 71 -5.46 -12.96 -13.26
N ASP A 72 -5.15 -14.23 -13.00
CA ASP A 72 -5.92 -15.10 -12.11
C ASP A 72 -6.04 -14.51 -10.68
N PRO A 73 -7.26 -14.37 -10.12
CA PRO A 73 -7.48 -13.79 -8.79
C PRO A 73 -6.75 -14.52 -7.65
N GLN A 74 -6.61 -15.85 -7.73
CA GLN A 74 -5.94 -16.62 -6.68
C GLN A 74 -4.46 -16.24 -6.60
N SER A 75 -3.82 -16.14 -7.77
CA SER A 75 -2.42 -15.72 -7.91
C SER A 75 -2.21 -14.26 -7.50
N VAL A 76 -3.11 -13.36 -7.91
CA VAL A 76 -3.06 -11.94 -7.52
C VAL A 76 -3.14 -11.77 -6.00
N ALA A 77 -4.08 -12.46 -5.34
CA ALA A 77 -4.24 -12.39 -3.90
C ALA A 77 -3.02 -12.95 -3.15
N GLU A 78 -2.41 -14.01 -3.66
CA GLU A 78 -1.18 -14.57 -3.09
C GLU A 78 0.00 -13.60 -3.19
N ILE A 79 0.22 -13.01 -4.37
CA ILE A 79 1.27 -12.01 -4.58
C ILE A 79 1.04 -10.80 -3.67
N ALA A 80 -0.20 -10.32 -3.56
CA ALA A 80 -0.54 -9.20 -2.68
C ALA A 80 -0.19 -9.50 -1.21
N CYS A 81 -0.59 -10.66 -0.69
CA CYS A 81 -0.24 -11.10 0.66
C CYS A 81 1.29 -11.16 0.87
N ASN A 82 2.03 -11.75 -0.09
CA ASN A 82 3.48 -11.83 -0.03
C ASN A 82 4.15 -10.45 -0.08
N MET A 83 3.63 -9.52 -0.88
CA MET A 83 4.11 -8.15 -0.94
C MET A 83 3.90 -7.38 0.37
N ILE A 84 2.73 -7.56 1.00
CA ILE A 84 2.40 -6.95 2.30
C ILE A 84 3.37 -7.48 3.36
N ILE A 85 3.51 -8.81 3.47
CA ILE A 85 4.43 -9.46 4.43
C ILE A 85 5.86 -9.00 4.18
N GLY A 86 6.35 -9.08 2.94
CA GLY A 86 7.71 -8.71 2.60
C GLY A 86 8.00 -7.22 2.84
N LYS A 87 7.01 -6.33 2.63
CA LYS A 87 7.15 -4.91 2.95
C LYS A 87 7.20 -4.67 4.46
N GLN A 88 6.36 -5.37 5.22
CA GLN A 88 6.36 -5.31 6.68
C GLN A 88 7.70 -5.78 7.25
N THR A 89 8.19 -6.95 6.83
CA THR A 89 9.51 -7.47 7.24
C THR A 89 10.65 -6.49 6.91
N ARG A 90 10.63 -5.86 5.73
CA ARG A 90 11.62 -4.83 5.38
C ARG A 90 11.51 -3.58 6.26
N ASN A 91 10.30 -3.19 6.68
CA ASN A 91 10.11 -2.04 7.55
C ASN A 91 10.57 -2.32 8.98
N GLU A 92 10.33 -3.52 9.49
CA GLU A 92 10.80 -3.98 10.81
C GLU A 92 12.33 -4.06 10.88
N GLY A 93 12.99 -4.39 9.77
CA GLY A 93 14.45 -4.41 9.67
C GLY A 93 15.13 -3.05 9.44
N ARG A 94 14.37 -1.94 9.39
CA ARG A 94 14.94 -0.59 9.22
C ARG A 94 15.27 0.06 10.55
N GLN A 95 16.18 1.03 10.50
CA GLN A 95 16.39 1.96 11.61
C GLN A 95 15.38 3.11 11.53
N TRP A 96 14.71 3.36 12.64
CA TRP A 96 13.74 4.44 12.81
C TRP A 96 14.19 5.40 13.92
N PRO A 97 13.91 6.71 13.84
CA PRO A 97 14.18 7.64 14.92
C PRO A 97 13.24 7.37 16.12
N ASP A 98 13.58 7.91 17.31
CA ASP A 98 12.70 7.79 18.49
C ASP A 98 11.42 8.60 18.27
N TRP A 99 10.30 7.88 18.12
CA TRP A 99 8.99 8.46 17.87
C TRP A 99 8.53 9.43 18.97
N ARG A 100 9.05 9.31 20.20
CA ARG A 100 8.71 10.22 21.32
C ARG A 100 9.25 11.64 21.11
N THR A 101 10.24 11.79 20.24
CA THR A 101 10.87 13.08 19.91
C THR A 101 10.36 13.66 18.59
N ALA A 102 9.53 12.91 17.85
CA ALA A 102 8.98 13.33 16.58
C ALA A 102 7.70 14.16 16.77
N ASP A 103 7.44 15.07 15.84
CA ASP A 103 6.17 15.80 15.76
C ASP A 103 5.05 14.81 15.42
N PRO A 104 4.03 14.63 16.30
CA PRO A 104 2.98 13.63 16.10
C PRO A 104 2.07 13.94 14.91
N THR A 105 2.16 15.14 14.33
CA THR A 105 1.39 15.56 13.15
C THR A 105 2.12 15.33 11.82
N LYS A 106 3.36 14.83 11.87
CA LYS A 106 4.20 14.63 10.68
C LYS A 106 4.60 13.16 10.52
N ALA A 107 4.94 12.81 9.28
CA ALA A 107 5.45 11.48 8.97
C ALA A 107 6.80 11.23 9.66
N ILE A 108 6.97 10.05 10.24
CA ILE A 108 8.27 9.53 10.66
C ILE A 108 8.83 8.72 9.48
N GLU A 109 10.03 9.07 9.02
CA GLU A 109 10.75 8.32 7.99
C GLU A 109 11.89 7.48 8.58
N HIS A 110 12.14 6.33 7.98
CA HIS A 110 13.34 5.52 8.25
C HIS A 110 14.62 6.30 7.95
N VAL A 111 15.66 6.07 8.75
CA VAL A 111 16.96 6.71 8.58
C VAL A 111 17.58 6.25 7.27
N ARG A 112 17.86 7.20 6.36
CA ARG A 112 18.59 6.93 5.13
C ARG A 112 20.08 7.00 5.42
N SER A 113 20.79 5.88 5.28
CA SER A 113 22.26 5.90 5.37
C SER A 113 22.79 6.74 4.21
N LYS A 114 23.45 7.87 4.50
CA LYS A 114 24.22 8.61 3.50
C LYS A 114 25.42 7.75 3.15
N ILE A 115 25.34 6.93 2.10
CA ILE A 115 26.57 6.39 1.50
C ILE A 115 27.35 7.61 0.98
N ASN A 116 28.45 7.92 1.65
CA ASN A 116 29.40 8.93 1.21
C ASN A 116 30.04 8.41 -0.08
N PRO A 117 29.98 9.12 -1.23
CA PRO A 117 30.67 8.70 -2.44
C PRO A 117 32.17 9.01 -2.30
N MET A 118 32.85 8.26 -1.44
CA MET A 118 34.32 8.29 -1.32
C MET A 118 34.86 6.87 -1.24
N VAL A 119 34.77 6.15 -2.36
CA VAL A 119 35.86 5.28 -2.83
C VAL A 119 35.92 5.45 -4.35
N LYS A 120 36.54 6.54 -4.82
CA LYS A 120 37.19 6.50 -6.12
C LYS A 120 38.48 5.73 -5.89
N THR A 121 38.47 4.44 -6.20
CA THR A 121 39.70 3.66 -6.34
C THR A 121 40.50 4.32 -7.48
N PHE A 122 41.51 5.10 -7.11
CA PHE A 122 42.65 5.31 -7.97
C PHE A 122 43.46 4.03 -7.92
N GLU A 123 43.59 3.33 -9.03
CA GLU A 123 44.82 2.62 -9.38
C GLU A 123 44.81 2.27 -10.86
N ARG A 124 46.02 2.22 -11.42
CA ARG A 124 46.44 2.64 -12.76
C ARG A 124 46.14 1.64 -13.86
#